data_AF-W5YML1-F1
#
_entry.id   AF-W5YML1-F1
#
_cell.length_a   1.000
_cell.length_b   1.000
_cell.length_c   1.000
_cell.angle_alpha   90.00
_cell.angle_beta   90.00
_cell.angle_gamma   90.00
#
_symmetry.space_group_name_H-M   'P 1'
#
loop_
_entity.id
_entity.type
_entity.pdbx_description
1 polymer ?
#
loop_
_entity_poly.entity_id
_entity_poly.type
_entity_poly.pdbx_seq_one_letter_code
_entity_poly.pdbx_strand_id
1 'polypeptide(L)'
;MFVIWCLLVVALARPQHVGEQVQLPVSGRDLMLVVDISPSMDEQDMVIQGRSINRLQAVKVVLDDFISQRKGDRLGLILFGTQPYVQVPLTFDLATVKT
;
A
#
# COMPACT_ATOMS: atom_id res chain seq x y z
N MET A 1 9.41 -23.98 48.32
CA MET A 1 10.72 -23.87 47.63
C MET A 1 10.61 -24.18 46.14
N PHE A 2 10.10 -25.35 45.75
CA PHE A 2 9.95 -25.73 44.33
C PHE A 2 9.07 -24.77 43.50
N VAL A 3 7.98 -24.25 44.05
CA VAL A 3 7.10 -23.30 43.34
C VAL A 3 7.84 -22.02 42.94
N ILE A 4 8.66 -21.48 43.84
CA ILE A 4 9.49 -20.29 43.58
C ILE A 4 10.51 -20.59 42.48
N TRP A 5 11.06 -21.80 42.50
CA TRP A 5 12.02 -22.23 41.48
C TRP A 5 11.38 -22.38 40.10
N CYS A 6 10.20 -22.99 40.01
CA CYS A 6 9.43 -23.06 38.77
C CYS A 6 9.07 -21.68 38.22
N LEU A 7 8.67 -20.74 39.08
CA LEU A 7 8.35 -19.36 38.65
C LEU A 7 9.58 -18.63 38.11
N LEU A 8 10.75 -18.80 38.72
CA LEU A 8 12.02 -18.25 38.22
C LEU A 8 12.38 -18.81 36.85
N VAL A 9 12.23 -20.13 36.65
CA VAL A 9 12.49 -20.77 35.36
C VAL A 9 11.54 -20.27 34.27
N VAL A 10 10.25 -20.12 34.56
CA VAL A 10 9.26 -19.57 33.60
C VAL A 10 9.56 -18.11 33.25
N ALA A 11 9.95 -17.29 34.23
CA ALA A 11 10.35 -15.92 33.99
C ALA A 11 11.62 -15.83 33.10
N LEU A 12 12.59 -16.74 33.31
CA LEU A 12 13.80 -16.81 32.50
C LEU A 12 13.53 -17.29 31.07
N ALA A 13 12.60 -18.23 30.91
CA ALA A 13 12.23 -18.81 29.62
C ALA A 13 11.58 -17.79 28.67
N ARG A 14 11.11 -16.64 29.20
CA ARG A 14 10.45 -15.56 28.44
C ARG A 14 9.51 -16.13 27.36
N PRO A 15 8.44 -16.85 27.73
CA PRO A 15 7.53 -17.43 26.76
C PRO A 15 6.99 -16.31 25.88
N GLN A 16 7.39 -16.33 24.61
CA GLN A 16 6.92 -15.38 23.62
C GLN A 16 5.88 -16.07 22.74
N HIS A 17 4.69 -15.49 22.70
CA HIS A 17 3.68 -15.89 21.74
C HIS A 17 3.96 -15.11 20.45
N VAL A 18 4.74 -15.72 19.55
CA VAL A 18 4.98 -15.15 18.23
C VAL A 18 3.67 -15.30 17.46
N GLY A 19 3.05 -14.17 17.12
CA GLY A 19 1.81 -14.15 16.36
C GLY A 19 1.94 -14.80 14.99
N GLU A 20 0.83 -14.82 14.24
CA GLU A 20 0.77 -15.45 12.93
C GLU A 20 1.89 -14.94 12.00
N GLN A 21 2.61 -15.85 11.35
CA GLN A 21 3.66 -15.48 10.42
C GLN A 21 3.01 -14.82 9.20
N VAL A 22 3.17 -13.51 9.07
CA VAL A 22 2.83 -12.81 7.83
C VAL A 22 3.80 -13.31 6.77
N GLN A 23 3.36 -14.25 5.94
CA GLN A 23 4.12 -14.70 4.79
C GLN A 23 4.16 -13.54 3.79
N LEU A 24 5.25 -12.76 3.81
CA LEU A 24 5.48 -11.82 2.73
C LEU A 24 5.70 -12.62 1.44
N PRO A 25 4.91 -12.38 0.38
CA PRO A 25 5.10 -13.07 -0.89
C PRO A 25 6.52 -12.81 -1.41
N VAL A 26 7.25 -13.89 -1.66
CA VAL A 26 8.69 -13.88 -2.00
C VAL A 26 8.95 -13.38 -3.43
N SER A 27 7.90 -13.13 -4.21
CA SER A 27 7.98 -12.62 -5.58
C SER A 27 7.20 -11.30 -5.67
N GLY A 28 7.75 -10.25 -5.08
CA GLY A 28 7.29 -8.88 -5.29
C GLY A 28 8.26 -8.12 -6.17
N ARG A 29 7.79 -7.50 -7.25
CA ARG A 29 8.50 -6.43 -7.95
C ARG A 29 8.28 -5.11 -7.20
N ASP A 30 9.26 -4.23 -7.25
CA ASP A 30 9.10 -2.85 -6.81
C ASP A 30 8.53 -2.03 -7.97
N LEU A 31 7.36 -1.44 -7.78
CA LEU A 31 6.68 -0.57 -8.74
C LEU A 31 6.51 0.84 -8.17
N MET A 32 7.00 1.84 -8.90
CA MET A 32 6.81 3.26 -8.61
C MET A 32 5.88 3.87 -9.64
N LEU A 33 4.72 4.34 -9.19
CA LEU A 33 3.72 4.99 -10.02
C LEU A 33 3.88 6.51 -9.89
N VAL A 34 3.88 7.22 -11.01
CA VAL A 34 3.95 8.68 -11.05
C VAL A 34 2.70 9.21 -11.72
N VAL A 35 1.92 10.02 -11.00
CA VAL A 35 0.64 10.56 -11.47
C VAL A 35 0.72 12.08 -11.55
N ASP A 36 0.35 12.61 -12.71
CA ASP A 36 0.20 14.05 -12.91
C ASP A 36 -1.05 14.56 -12.18
N ILE A 37 -0.92 15.67 -11.47
CA ILE A 37 -2.01 16.41 -10.81
C ILE A 37 -2.07 17.87 -11.25
N SER A 38 -1.46 18.20 -12.38
CA SER A 38 -1.46 19.54 -12.96
C SER A 38 -2.88 19.99 -13.32
N PRO A 39 -3.12 21.31 -13.53
CA PRO A 39 -4.47 21.82 -13.82
C PRO A 39 -5.15 21.17 -15.04
N SER A 40 -4.40 20.64 -16.01
CA SER A 40 -4.96 19.92 -17.16
C SER A 40 -5.63 18.59 -16.76
N MET A 41 -5.35 18.08 -15.56
CA MET A 41 -5.94 16.85 -15.05
C MET A 41 -7.36 17.05 -14.52
N ASP A 42 -7.83 18.29 -14.39
CA ASP A 42 -9.22 18.63 -14.04
C ASP A 42 -10.14 18.72 -15.28
N GLU A 43 -9.58 18.56 -16.48
CA GLU A 43 -10.32 18.62 -17.73
C GLU A 43 -11.30 17.44 -17.84
N GLN A 44 -12.59 17.74 -18.07
CA GLN A 44 -13.69 16.76 -18.12
C GLN A 44 -13.90 16.21 -19.53
N ASP A 45 -12.85 15.62 -20.09
CA ASP A 45 -12.84 15.09 -21.46
C ASP A 45 -12.78 13.56 -21.52
N MET A 46 -12.80 12.90 -20.36
CA MET A 46 -12.78 11.43 -20.26
C MET A 46 -14.19 10.90 -20.00
N VAL A 47 -14.57 9.83 -20.70
CA VAL A 47 -15.87 9.18 -20.53
C VAL A 47 -15.69 7.80 -19.94
N ILE A 48 -16.21 7.58 -18.73
CA ILE A 48 -16.27 6.27 -18.09
C ILE A 48 -17.72 5.95 -17.74
N GLN A 49 -18.19 4.77 -18.15
CA GLN A 49 -19.56 4.29 -17.91
C GLN A 49 -20.66 5.30 -18.34
N GLY A 50 -20.40 6.05 -19.42
CA GLY A 50 -21.34 7.03 -19.96
C GLY A 50 -21.41 8.36 -19.19
N ARG A 51 -20.53 8.58 -18.20
CA ARG A 51 -20.39 9.87 -17.51
C ARG A 51 -19.09 10.55 -17.94
N SER A 52 -19.17 11.86 -18.18
CA SER A 52 -17.96 12.67 -18.33
C SER A 52 -17.34 12.87 -16.94
N ILE A 53 -16.06 12.56 -16.82
CA ILE A 53 -15.27 12.68 -15.61
C ILE A 53 -13.97 13.41 -15.94
N ASN A 54 -13.31 13.97 -14.92
CA ASN A 54 -12.01 14.56 -15.16
C ASN A 54 -10.92 13.49 -15.34
N ARG A 55 -9.82 13.87 -16.00
CA ARG A 55 -8.70 12.95 -16.25
C ARG A 55 -8.12 12.35 -14.97
N LEU A 56 -8.06 13.10 -13.88
CA LEU A 56 -7.58 12.59 -12.59
C LEU A 56 -8.46 11.46 -12.05
N GLN A 57 -9.79 11.60 -12.12
CA GLN A 57 -10.73 10.55 -11.74
C GLN A 57 -10.59 9.31 -12.63
N ALA A 58 -10.39 9.50 -13.93
CA ALA A 58 -10.16 8.39 -14.85
C ALA A 58 -8.89 7.60 -14.47
N VAL A 59 -7.80 8.32 -14.16
CA VAL A 59 -6.54 7.71 -13.72
C VAL A 59 -6.69 6.96 -12.40
N LYS A 60 -7.45 7.51 -11.43
CA LYS A 60 -7.75 6.80 -10.17
C LYS A 60 -8.43 5.45 -10.38
N VAL A 61 -9.45 5.40 -11.26
CA VAL A 61 -10.15 4.14 -11.56
C VAL A 61 -9.19 3.10 -12.14
N VAL A 62 -8.36 3.50 -13.09
CA VAL A 62 -7.36 2.61 -13.71
C VAL A 62 -6.31 2.16 -12.69
N LEU A 63 -5.88 3.05 -11.80
CA LEU A 63 -4.92 2.75 -10.73
C LEU A 63 -5.49 1.76 -9.72
N ASP A 64 -6.73 1.96 -9.27
CA ASP A 64 -7.38 1.04 -8.33
C ASP A 64 -7.50 -0.36 -8.91
N ASP A 65 -7.90 -0.47 -10.17
CA ASP A 65 -7.96 -1.75 -10.89
C ASP A 65 -6.57 -2.36 -11.04
N PHE A 66 -5.56 -1.56 -11.39
CA PHE A 66 -4.18 -2.02 -11.52
C PHE A 66 -3.61 -2.54 -10.20
N ILE A 67 -3.78 -1.79 -9.10
CA ILE A 67 -3.28 -2.15 -7.77
C ILE A 67 -3.98 -3.42 -7.27
N SER A 68 -5.29 -3.56 -7.51
CA SER A 68 -6.06 -4.74 -7.07
C SER A 68 -5.58 -6.05 -7.69
N GLN A 69 -5.04 -6.01 -8.91
CA GLN A 69 -4.53 -7.17 -9.62
C GLN A 69 -3.11 -7.57 -9.20
N ARG A 70 -2.38 -6.69 -8.50
CA ARG A 70 -0.99 -6.93 -8.09
C ARG A 70 -0.96 -7.52 -6.68
N LYS A 71 -0.84 -8.84 -6.56
CA LYS A 71 -0.67 -9.51 -5.26
C LYS A 71 0.81 -9.79 -5.01
N GLY A 72 1.37 -9.08 -4.03
CA GLY A 72 2.71 -9.32 -3.52
C GLY A 72 3.81 -8.40 -4.04
N ASP A 73 3.49 -7.52 -4.99
CA ASP A 73 4.38 -6.43 -5.40
C ASP A 73 4.42 -5.31 -4.33
N ARG A 74 5.55 -4.61 -4.23
CA ARG A 74 5.64 -3.36 -3.47
C ARG A 74 5.26 -2.21 -4.37
N LEU A 75 4.31 -1.40 -3.93
CA LEU A 75 3.83 -0.25 -4.68
C LEU A 75 4.18 1.03 -3.93
N GLY A 76 4.61 2.03 -4.67
CA GLY A 76 4.67 3.40 -4.18
C GLY A 76 4.07 4.37 -5.20
N LEU A 77 3.63 5.52 -4.71
CA LEU A 77 2.92 6.54 -5.48
C LEU A 77 3.59 7.90 -5.29
N ILE A 78 3.95 8.52 -6.40
CA ILE A 78 4.42 9.90 -6.48
C ILE A 78 3.37 10.72 -7.21
N LEU A 79 2.97 11.83 -6.61
CA LEU A 79 2.12 12.81 -7.25
C LEU A 79 3.01 13.95 -7.75
N PHE A 80 2.84 14.34 -9.01
CA PHE A 80 3.62 15.38 -9.66
C PHE A 80 2.69 16.49 -10.13
N GLY A 81 2.79 17.66 -9.48
CA GLY A 81 2.14 18.89 -9.90
C GLY A 81 3.18 19.95 -10.20
N THR A 82 3.16 21.07 -9.48
CA THR A 82 4.22 22.09 -9.54
C THR A 82 5.57 21.55 -9.05
N GLN A 83 5.54 20.61 -8.09
CA GLN A 83 6.70 19.90 -7.56
C GLN A 83 6.31 18.42 -7.31
N PRO A 84 7.26 17.48 -7.43
CA PRO A 84 7.01 16.08 -7.06
C PRO A 84 6.92 15.95 -5.54
N TYR A 85 5.91 15.22 -5.05
CA TYR A 85 5.85 14.78 -3.66
C TYR A 85 5.50 13.30 -3.57
N VAL A 86 6.18 12.59 -2.67
CA VAL A 86 5.94 11.17 -2.42
C VAL A 86 4.66 11.05 -1.57
N GLN A 87 3.61 10.50 -2.17
CA GLN A 87 2.34 10.29 -1.49
C GLN A 87 2.39 8.99 -0.67
N VAL A 88 2.91 7.91 -1.26
CA VAL A 88 3.08 6.63 -0.58
C VAL A 88 4.48 6.07 -0.90
N PRO A 89 5.34 5.84 0.12
CA PRO A 89 6.61 5.16 -0.10
C PRO A 89 6.37 3.69 -0.46
N LEU A 90 7.37 3.02 -1.07
CA LEU A 90 7.28 1.61 -1.48
C LEU A 90 6.84 0.69 -0.32
N THR A 91 5.60 0.20 -0.40
CA THR A 91 4.95 -0.60 0.63
C THR A 91 4.30 -1.85 0.04
N PHE A 92 4.21 -2.91 0.85
CA PHE A 92 3.39 -4.09 0.56
C PHE A 92 1.92 -3.88 0.92
N ASP A 93 1.62 -2.82 1.68
CA ASP A 93 0.27 -2.50 2.12
C ASP A 93 -0.48 -1.69 1.04
N LEU A 94 -1.18 -2.43 0.19
CA LEU A 94 -1.98 -1.89 -0.91
C LEU A 94 -3.27 -1.21 -0.42
N ALA A 95 -3.67 -1.39 0.85
CA ALA A 95 -4.86 -0.75 1.39
C ALA A 95 -4.65 0.76 1.56
N THR A 96 -3.42 1.20 1.84
CA THR A 96 -3.06 2.63 1.96
C THR A 96 -2.99 3.34 0.60
N VAL A 97 -2.90 2.62 -0.52
CA VAL A 97 -2.75 3.21 -1.87
C VAL A 97 -4.10 3.56 -2.53
N LYS A 98 -5.23 2.99 -2.05
CA LYS A 98 -6.57 3.33 -2.56
C LYS A 98 -6.99 4.72 -2.08
N THR A 99 -7.09 5.72 -2.97
CA THR A 99 -7.63 7.06 -2.63
C THR A 99 -8.21 7.79 -3.85
#